data_AF-R6I7N0-F1
#
_entry.id   AF-R6I7N0-F1
#
_cell.length_a   1.000
_cell.length_b   1.000
_cell.length_c   1.000
_cell.angle_alpha   90.00
_cell.angle_beta   90.00
_cell.angle_gamma   90.00
#
_symmetry.space_group_name_H-M   'P 1'
#
loop_
_entity.id
_entity.type
_entity.pdbx_description
1 polymer ?
#
loop_
_entity_poly.entity_id
_entity_poly.type
_entity_poly.pdbx_seq_one_letter_code
_entity_poly.pdbx_strand_id
1 'polypeptide(L)'
;MLADHGDVFIGADATAQDGILTVNVAEGNIKSNHFDGGENPGGSDVKLTSVNGSVDIYTGKGDVDLHEVYAKDKASVGTENGHLRLCKIDGNIVVLIIKDMDNNMDVKEIIAGNQIVISGNKISLDDIKQRDDADGMLIISPGGADADEPIESFNIKNINTGNGVRFDKLWVKNADLHVDSGRFYIDKLAVVDVAHFSNRDMRTAVYGTPALRDGSDSIYWYDHAANDPKHDLLGWHNDNYLGNWMHLYFTDKYRTQISNGVLLSLKDHYYAHNQRFTGEDHLRFLKKEMPLDVHEKNNNPRISLYQRFALYELPEAEQQEGAEASIVVAEDV
;
A
#
# COMPACT_ATOMS: atom_id res chain seq x y z
N MET A 1 -23.76 20.54 8.53
CA MET A 1 -23.20 21.88 8.31
C MET A 1 -22.85 22.01 6.83
N LEU A 2 -23.23 23.11 6.20
CA LEU A 2 -22.89 23.45 4.81
C LEU A 2 -22.24 24.83 4.83
N ALA A 3 -21.07 24.99 4.22
CA ALA A 3 -20.41 26.28 4.06
C ALA A 3 -19.84 26.41 2.65
N ASP A 4 -20.11 27.52 1.97
CA ASP A 4 -19.57 27.75 0.63
C ASP A 4 -18.10 28.23 0.70
N HIS A 5 -17.78 29.07 1.69
CA HIS A 5 -16.42 29.53 1.95
C HIS A 5 -16.16 29.64 3.46
N GLY A 6 -14.91 29.43 3.85
CA GLY A 6 -14.40 29.63 5.21
C GLY A 6 -14.17 28.33 5.98
N ASP A 7 -13.29 28.42 6.99
CA ASP A 7 -12.92 27.27 7.81
C ASP A 7 -14.05 26.87 8.76
N VAL A 8 -14.26 25.56 8.88
CA VAL A 8 -15.13 24.96 9.89
C VAL A 8 -14.25 24.41 11.01
N PHE A 9 -14.45 24.94 12.22
CA PHE A 9 -13.84 24.42 13.44
C PHE A 9 -14.87 23.77 14.35
N ILE A 10 -14.59 22.54 14.78
CA ILE A 10 -15.46 21.73 15.63
C ILE A 10 -14.80 21.62 17.00
N GLY A 11 -15.29 22.44 17.95
CA GLY A 11 -14.68 22.56 19.28
C GLY A 11 -15.17 21.55 20.32
N ALA A 12 -16.23 20.79 20.03
CA ALA A 12 -16.85 19.83 20.94
C ALA A 12 -17.53 18.70 20.16
N ASP A 13 -17.83 17.60 20.85
CA ASP A 13 -18.52 16.45 20.28
C ASP A 13 -19.83 16.81 19.60
N ALA A 14 -20.13 16.11 18.51
CA ALA A 14 -21.42 16.17 17.85
C ALA A 14 -21.96 14.76 17.61
N THR A 15 -23.22 14.53 18.00
CA THR A 15 -23.86 13.22 17.94
C THR A 15 -25.20 13.31 17.24
N ALA A 16 -25.35 12.57 16.15
CA ALA A 16 -26.64 12.20 15.58
C ALA A 16 -27.07 10.84 16.17
N GLN A 17 -28.30 10.75 16.69
CA GLN A 17 -28.83 9.47 17.18
C GLN A 17 -29.21 8.57 16.01
N ASP A 18 -29.93 9.12 15.04
CA ASP A 18 -30.35 8.44 13.82
C ASP A 18 -30.02 9.32 12.60
N GLY A 19 -29.71 8.71 11.46
CA GLY A 19 -29.48 9.40 10.20
C GLY A 19 -28.02 9.78 9.92
N ILE A 20 -27.81 10.84 9.13
CA ILE A 20 -26.49 11.22 8.61
C ILE A 20 -26.02 12.53 9.26
N LEU A 21 -24.85 12.49 9.90
CA LEU A 21 -24.14 13.71 10.30
C LEU A 21 -23.29 14.16 9.11
N THR A 22 -23.64 15.31 8.53
CA THR A 22 -22.94 15.85 7.35
C THR A 22 -22.19 17.14 7.67
N VAL A 23 -20.93 17.25 7.23
CA VAL A 23 -20.17 18.50 7.15
C VAL A 23 -19.65 18.63 5.72
N ASN A 24 -20.13 19.61 4.97
CA ASN A 24 -19.66 19.87 3.61
C ASN A 24 -19.22 21.32 3.49
N VAL A 25 -18.00 21.53 2.99
CA VAL A 25 -17.42 22.85 2.75
C VAL A 25 -16.98 22.93 1.29
N ALA A 26 -17.38 23.96 0.54
CA ALA A 26 -16.88 24.08 -0.84
C ALA A 26 -15.42 24.56 -0.85
N GLU A 27 -15.10 25.61 -0.10
CA GLU A 27 -13.72 26.08 0.10
C GLU A 27 -13.44 26.45 1.57
N GLY A 28 -12.54 25.73 2.21
CA GLY A 28 -12.14 25.95 3.60
C GLY A 28 -11.67 24.66 4.26
N ASN A 29 -10.91 24.81 5.33
CA ASN A 29 -10.46 23.68 6.14
C ASN A 29 -11.60 23.17 7.02
N ILE A 30 -11.60 21.87 7.32
CA ILE A 30 -12.45 21.27 8.34
C ILE A 30 -11.55 20.73 9.43
N LYS A 31 -11.60 21.34 10.62
CA LYS A 31 -10.75 20.96 11.75
C LYS A 31 -11.56 20.63 12.98
N SER A 32 -11.13 19.65 13.77
CA SER A 32 -11.65 19.44 15.12
C SER A 32 -10.61 19.78 16.16
N ASN A 33 -11.06 20.08 17.37
CA ASN A 33 -10.16 20.15 18.51
C ASN A 33 -9.57 18.75 18.77
N HIS A 34 -8.25 18.65 18.94
CA HIS A 34 -7.57 17.52 19.56
C HIS A 34 -6.15 17.87 19.94
N PHE A 35 -5.59 17.04 20.81
CA PHE A 35 -4.18 17.09 21.12
C PHE A 35 -3.36 16.48 19.98
N ASP A 36 -2.33 17.19 19.54
CA ASP A 36 -1.44 16.82 18.43
C ASP A 36 0.05 16.77 18.85
N GLY A 37 0.31 16.66 20.15
CA GLY A 37 1.69 16.54 20.65
C GLY A 37 2.50 17.83 20.64
N GLY A 38 1.94 18.99 20.25
CA GLY A 38 2.66 20.25 20.33
C GLY A 38 1.93 21.52 19.90
N GLU A 39 1.04 21.49 18.91
CA GLU A 39 0.38 22.71 18.40
C GLU A 39 -0.89 23.05 19.19
N ASN A 40 -1.53 22.06 19.82
CA ASN A 40 -2.69 22.25 20.68
C ASN A 40 -2.59 21.50 22.02
N PRO A 41 -1.74 21.97 22.95
CA PRO A 41 -1.51 21.32 24.24
C PRO A 41 -2.72 21.30 25.19
N GLY A 42 -3.80 22.03 24.85
CA GLY A 42 -5.08 22.04 25.57
C GLY A 42 -6.24 21.43 24.78
N GLY A 43 -5.95 20.73 23.67
CA GLY A 43 -6.96 20.13 22.81
C GLY A 43 -7.79 19.09 23.56
N SER A 44 -9.11 19.19 23.44
CA SER A 44 -10.05 18.14 23.85
C SER A 44 -10.32 17.28 22.62
N ASP A 45 -10.07 15.99 22.70
CA ASP A 45 -10.30 15.03 21.63
C ASP A 45 -11.78 15.00 21.23
N VAL A 46 -12.11 15.59 20.08
CA VAL A 46 -13.50 15.74 19.59
C VAL A 46 -13.93 14.51 18.80
N LYS A 47 -15.15 14.04 19.10
CA LYS A 47 -15.77 12.92 18.40
C LYS A 47 -17.01 13.35 17.63
N LEU A 48 -17.03 13.01 16.35
CA LEU A 48 -18.19 13.13 15.46
C LEU A 48 -18.85 11.76 15.33
N THR A 49 -20.10 11.65 15.80
CA THR A 49 -20.78 10.36 15.96
C THR A 49 -22.12 10.34 15.23
N SER A 50 -22.38 9.26 14.48
CA SER A 50 -23.75 8.82 14.19
C SER A 50 -24.01 7.43 14.78
N VAL A 51 -24.91 7.36 15.76
CA VAL A 51 -25.15 6.14 16.57
C VAL A 51 -25.83 5.05 15.76
N ASN A 52 -26.85 5.40 14.96
CA ASN A 52 -27.58 4.48 14.09
C ASN A 52 -27.60 4.99 12.64
N GLY A 53 -26.44 5.36 12.12
CA GLY A 53 -26.37 5.86 10.76
C GLY A 53 -24.95 6.16 10.29
N SER A 54 -24.81 7.21 9.49
CA SER A 54 -23.57 7.55 8.77
C SER A 54 -23.00 8.91 9.18
N VAL A 55 -21.70 9.10 8.96
CA VAL A 55 -21.03 10.39 9.02
C VAL A 55 -20.40 10.65 7.65
N ASP A 56 -20.68 11.82 7.07
CA ASP A 56 -20.16 12.24 5.77
C ASP A 56 -19.52 13.63 5.90
N ILE A 57 -18.18 13.68 5.84
CA ILE A 57 -17.39 14.91 5.95
C ILE A 57 -16.61 15.13 4.67
N TYR A 58 -16.69 16.34 4.12
CA TYR A 58 -16.11 16.62 2.84
C TYR A 58 -15.77 18.11 2.66
N THR A 59 -14.61 18.40 2.06
CA THR A 59 -14.31 19.74 1.55
C THR A 59 -13.91 19.71 0.07
N GLY A 60 -14.34 20.69 -0.72
CA GLY A 60 -13.89 20.83 -2.11
C GLY A 60 -12.42 21.25 -2.15
N LYS A 61 -12.07 22.29 -1.40
CA LYS A 61 -10.71 22.82 -1.31
C LYS A 61 -10.37 23.16 0.12
N GLY A 62 -9.33 22.53 0.67
CA GLY A 62 -8.89 22.72 2.04
C GLY A 62 -8.54 21.40 2.70
N ASP A 63 -7.85 21.51 3.82
CA ASP A 63 -7.42 20.36 4.60
C ASP A 63 -8.57 19.86 5.49
N VAL A 64 -8.60 18.54 5.72
CA VAL A 64 -9.41 17.93 6.77
C VAL A 64 -8.49 17.39 7.85
N ASP A 65 -8.68 17.82 9.09
CA ASP A 65 -7.88 17.42 10.24
C ASP A 65 -8.80 17.14 11.44
N LEU A 66 -9.07 15.87 11.71
CA LEU A 66 -10.04 15.48 12.74
C LEU A 66 -9.47 14.44 13.69
N HIS A 67 -10.00 14.44 14.90
CA HIS A 67 -9.66 13.45 15.90
C HIS A 67 -10.39 12.14 15.66
N GLU A 68 -11.69 12.05 15.95
CA GLU A 68 -12.43 10.81 15.84
C GLU A 68 -13.73 10.99 15.05
N VAL A 69 -13.94 10.08 14.09
CA VAL A 69 -15.19 9.93 13.36
C VAL A 69 -15.74 8.53 13.62
N TYR A 70 -16.97 8.44 14.10
CA TYR A 70 -17.66 7.18 14.34
C TYR A 70 -19.03 7.16 13.64
N ALA A 71 -19.32 6.05 12.96
CA ALA A 71 -20.64 5.79 12.40
C ALA A 71 -20.98 4.31 12.52
N LYS A 72 -22.21 3.94 12.90
CA LYS A 72 -22.60 2.53 12.87
C LYS A 72 -22.52 1.94 11.45
N ASP A 73 -22.96 2.70 10.44
CA ASP A 73 -23.03 2.25 9.05
C ASP A 73 -21.79 2.68 8.25
N LYS A 74 -21.72 3.95 7.85
CA LYS A 74 -20.65 4.47 6.99
C LYS A 74 -19.99 5.69 7.61
N ALA A 75 -18.67 5.64 7.75
CA ALA A 75 -17.86 6.80 8.12
C ALA A 75 -17.06 7.25 6.89
N SER A 76 -17.33 8.44 6.39
CA SER A 76 -16.71 9.00 5.18
C SER A 76 -16.05 10.33 5.47
N VAL A 77 -14.79 10.48 5.07
CA VAL A 77 -14.04 11.74 5.16
C VAL A 77 -13.28 11.96 3.86
N GLY A 78 -13.33 13.15 3.28
CA GLY A 78 -12.56 13.43 2.07
C GLY A 78 -12.34 14.89 1.73
N THR A 79 -11.48 15.11 0.76
CA THR A 79 -11.19 16.42 0.16
C THR A 79 -10.91 16.28 -1.33
N GLU A 80 -11.28 17.25 -2.17
CA GLU A 80 -10.79 17.25 -3.57
C GLU A 80 -9.36 17.75 -3.63
N ASN A 81 -9.07 18.88 -2.98
CA ASN A 81 -7.77 19.53 -2.98
C ASN A 81 -7.38 19.97 -1.56
N GLY A 82 -6.68 19.09 -0.86
CA GLY A 82 -6.08 19.33 0.45
C GLY A 82 -5.59 18.05 1.08
N HIS A 83 -4.96 18.18 2.24
CA HIS A 83 -4.51 17.05 3.04
C HIS A 83 -5.64 16.44 3.87
N LEU A 84 -5.55 15.15 4.16
CA LEU A 84 -6.44 14.46 5.09
C LEU A 84 -5.62 13.90 6.24
N ARG A 85 -5.89 14.37 7.45
CA ARG A 85 -5.32 13.87 8.71
C ARG A 85 -6.43 13.40 9.63
N LEU A 86 -6.33 12.16 10.11
CA LEU A 86 -7.28 11.59 11.06
C LEU A 86 -6.58 10.82 12.16
N CYS A 87 -6.94 11.05 13.42
CA CYS A 87 -6.50 10.16 14.49
C CYS A 87 -7.27 8.82 14.45
N LYS A 88 -8.58 8.85 14.24
CA LYS A 88 -9.40 7.64 14.23
C LYS A 88 -10.64 7.76 13.36
N ILE A 89 -10.93 6.71 12.60
CA ILE A 89 -12.21 6.54 11.90
C ILE A 89 -12.78 5.14 12.12
N ASP A 90 -14.07 5.06 12.44
CA ASP A 90 -14.76 3.83 12.79
C ASP A 90 -16.11 3.72 12.06
N GLY A 91 -16.25 2.74 11.17
CA GLY A 91 -17.42 2.52 10.32
C GLY A 91 -17.66 1.03 10.03
N ASN A 92 -18.88 0.61 9.69
CA ASN A 92 -19.03 -0.71 9.06
C ASN A 92 -18.42 -0.67 7.64
N ILE A 93 -18.60 0.48 6.97
CA ILE A 93 -17.88 0.89 5.77
C ILE A 93 -17.10 2.16 6.11
N VAL A 94 -15.81 2.18 5.81
CA VAL A 94 -14.97 3.37 5.93
C VAL A 94 -14.62 3.86 4.53
N VAL A 95 -14.75 5.17 4.30
CA VAL A 95 -14.43 5.82 3.02
C VAL A 95 -13.49 7.00 3.26
N LEU A 96 -12.33 6.97 2.62
CA LEU A 96 -11.33 8.06 2.69
C LEU A 96 -10.96 8.49 1.27
N ILE A 97 -11.09 9.77 0.94
CA ILE A 97 -10.88 10.23 -0.44
C ILE A 97 -10.05 11.52 -0.45
N ILE A 98 -8.95 11.50 -1.19
CA ILE A 98 -8.26 12.68 -1.72
C ILE A 98 -8.26 12.56 -3.24
N LYS A 99 -8.76 13.56 -3.97
CA LYS A 99 -8.76 13.55 -5.44
C LYS A 99 -7.51 14.19 -6.06
N ASP A 100 -6.75 14.93 -5.27
CA ASP A 100 -5.53 15.59 -5.72
C ASP A 100 -4.30 14.67 -5.59
N MET A 101 -3.44 14.69 -6.61
CA MET A 101 -2.26 13.83 -6.69
C MET A 101 -1.10 14.31 -5.79
N ASP A 102 -1.07 15.58 -5.40
CA ASP A 102 0.07 16.15 -4.68
C ASP A 102 -0.08 16.05 -3.15
N ASN A 103 -1.32 15.85 -2.69
CA ASN A 103 -1.69 15.85 -1.28
C ASN A 103 -1.54 14.49 -0.59
N ASN A 104 -1.43 14.56 0.75
CA ASN A 104 -1.15 13.42 1.61
C ASN A 104 -2.38 13.03 2.44
N MET A 105 -2.56 11.72 2.59
CA MET A 105 -3.47 11.09 3.55
C MET A 105 -2.67 10.46 4.69
N ASP A 106 -2.99 10.82 5.92
CA ASP A 106 -2.39 10.27 7.14
C ASP A 106 -3.48 9.89 8.14
N VAL A 107 -3.65 8.60 8.42
CA VAL A 107 -4.69 8.09 9.33
C VAL A 107 -4.08 7.13 10.34
N LYS A 108 -4.23 7.45 11.63
CA LYS A 108 -3.59 6.65 12.69
C LYS A 108 -4.34 5.36 13.01
N GLU A 109 -5.67 5.40 13.06
CA GLU A 109 -6.47 4.21 13.36
C GLU A 109 -7.71 4.12 12.47
N ILE A 110 -7.89 2.98 11.80
CA ILE A 110 -9.11 2.63 11.08
C ILE A 110 -9.73 1.41 11.74
N ILE A 111 -11.01 1.52 12.10
CA ILE A 111 -11.82 0.39 12.53
C ILE A 111 -12.93 0.20 11.51
N ALA A 112 -12.90 -0.91 10.78
CA ALA A 112 -13.86 -1.19 9.73
C ALA A 112 -14.61 -2.50 10.00
N GLY A 113 -15.90 -2.56 9.69
CA GLY A 113 -16.63 -3.82 9.73
C GLY A 113 -16.27 -4.70 8.53
N ASN A 114 -16.78 -4.31 7.37
CA ASN A 114 -16.73 -5.14 6.16
C ASN A 114 -15.84 -4.55 5.07
N GLN A 115 -15.74 -3.22 4.98
CA GLN A 115 -15.08 -2.57 3.84
C GLN A 115 -14.38 -1.28 4.19
N ILE A 116 -13.24 -1.06 3.54
CA ILE A 116 -12.50 0.18 3.48
C ILE A 116 -12.36 0.57 2.00
N VAL A 117 -12.81 1.77 1.63
CA VAL A 117 -12.59 2.36 0.31
C VAL A 117 -11.67 3.55 0.48
N ILE A 118 -10.52 3.54 -0.20
CA ILE A 118 -9.52 4.60 -0.05
C ILE A 118 -9.11 5.09 -1.44
N SER A 119 -9.11 6.40 -1.64
CA SER A 119 -8.61 7.03 -2.85
C SER A 119 -7.61 8.11 -2.49
N GLY A 120 -6.46 8.12 -3.15
CA GLY A 120 -5.39 9.10 -2.92
C GLY A 120 -4.10 8.70 -3.61
N ASN A 121 -3.07 9.54 -3.52
CA ASN A 121 -1.78 9.28 -4.17
C ASN A 121 -0.65 8.98 -3.18
N LYS A 122 -0.60 9.71 -2.06
CA LYS A 122 0.36 9.49 -0.96
C LYS A 122 -0.40 9.13 0.31
N ILE A 123 -0.49 7.83 0.60
CA ILE A 123 -1.33 7.28 1.67
C ILE A 123 -0.46 6.60 2.73
N SER A 124 -0.62 7.04 3.97
CA SER A 124 0.00 6.44 5.16
C SER A 124 -1.09 6.11 6.18
N LEU A 125 -1.23 4.82 6.51
CA LEU A 125 -2.16 4.32 7.51
C LEU A 125 -1.35 3.58 8.59
N ASP A 126 -1.56 3.89 9.85
CA ASP A 126 -0.85 3.19 10.93
C ASP A 126 -1.53 1.84 11.22
N ASP A 127 -2.67 1.85 11.91
CA ASP A 127 -3.33 0.63 12.36
C ASP A 127 -4.72 0.46 11.72
N ILE A 128 -4.96 -0.72 11.13
CA ILE A 128 -6.28 -1.15 10.67
C ILE A 128 -6.76 -2.32 11.54
N LYS A 129 -7.99 -2.20 12.04
CA LYS A 129 -8.68 -3.26 12.78
C LYS A 129 -10.02 -3.58 12.15
N GLN A 130 -10.42 -4.84 12.23
CA GLN A 130 -11.77 -5.26 11.90
C GLN A 130 -12.67 -5.17 13.14
N ARG A 131 -13.93 -4.73 13.00
CA ARG A 131 -14.90 -4.75 14.10
C ARG A 131 -15.19 -6.19 14.54
N ASP A 132 -15.43 -6.37 15.84
CA ASP A 132 -15.71 -7.68 16.43
C ASP A 132 -17.03 -8.31 15.94
N ASP A 133 -17.98 -7.49 15.49
CA ASP A 133 -19.29 -7.93 14.96
C ASP A 133 -19.28 -8.21 13.45
N ALA A 134 -18.11 -8.12 12.80
CA ALA A 134 -17.98 -8.34 11.36
C ALA A 134 -17.74 -9.81 11.00
N ASP A 135 -18.39 -10.23 9.91
CA ASP A 135 -18.25 -11.57 9.36
C ASP A 135 -17.37 -11.55 8.10
N GLY A 136 -16.51 -12.56 7.97
CA GLY A 136 -15.67 -12.73 6.77
C GLY A 136 -14.49 -11.75 6.71
N MET A 137 -13.75 -11.81 5.60
CA MET A 137 -12.54 -10.99 5.42
C MET A 137 -12.89 -9.52 5.26
N LEU A 138 -12.05 -8.65 5.82
CA LEU A 138 -12.10 -7.22 5.55
C LEU A 138 -11.70 -6.94 4.10
N ILE A 139 -12.56 -6.26 3.34
CA ILE A 139 -12.26 -5.84 1.97
C ILE A 139 -11.63 -4.45 2.01
N ILE A 140 -10.48 -4.27 1.37
CA ILE A 140 -9.85 -2.98 1.17
C ILE A 140 -9.81 -2.71 -0.32
N SER A 141 -10.34 -1.56 -0.74
CA SER A 141 -10.44 -1.12 -2.13
C SER A 141 -9.67 0.19 -2.35
N PRO A 142 -8.34 0.14 -2.54
CA PRO A 142 -7.53 1.30 -2.87
C PRO A 142 -7.75 1.75 -4.32
N GLY A 143 -7.72 3.06 -4.53
CA GLY A 143 -7.68 3.71 -5.84
C GLY A 143 -6.69 4.88 -5.84
N GLY A 144 -6.12 5.16 -7.01
CA GLY A 144 -5.37 6.40 -7.23
C GLY A 144 -6.25 7.63 -7.04
N ALA A 145 -5.63 8.79 -6.79
CA ALA A 145 -6.36 10.05 -6.85
C ALA A 145 -6.81 10.35 -8.29
N ASP A 146 -5.99 9.95 -9.28
CA ASP A 146 -6.38 9.79 -10.67
C ASP A 146 -6.68 8.32 -11.02
N ALA A 147 -7.66 8.09 -11.88
CA ALA A 147 -8.11 6.75 -12.26
C ALA A 147 -7.21 6.07 -13.30
N ASP A 148 -6.30 6.82 -13.94
CA ASP A 148 -5.36 6.36 -14.96
C ASP A 148 -3.88 6.42 -14.53
N GLU A 149 -3.63 6.67 -13.24
CA GLU A 149 -2.31 6.66 -12.64
C GLU A 149 -2.22 5.69 -11.44
N PRO A 150 -1.04 5.11 -11.17
CA PRO A 150 -0.80 4.37 -9.94
C PRO A 150 -0.83 5.29 -8.72
N ILE A 151 -1.15 4.71 -7.55
CA ILE A 151 -0.88 5.35 -6.26
C ILE A 151 0.64 5.47 -6.08
N GLU A 152 1.16 6.67 -5.86
CA GLU A 152 2.60 6.92 -5.72
C GLU A 152 3.21 6.18 -4.51
N SER A 153 2.56 6.25 -3.35
CA SER A 153 2.98 5.53 -2.14
C SER A 153 1.77 5.08 -1.32
N PHE A 154 1.71 3.79 -1.00
CA PHE A 154 0.63 3.20 -0.22
C PHE A 154 1.20 2.37 0.95
N ASN A 155 1.21 2.94 2.15
CA ASN A 155 1.82 2.32 3.32
C ASN A 155 0.78 2.02 4.39
N ILE A 156 0.81 0.79 4.91
CA ILE A 156 0.01 0.35 6.03
C ILE A 156 0.90 -0.36 7.03
N LYS A 157 1.13 0.29 8.18
CA LYS A 157 2.05 -0.21 9.20
C LYS A 157 1.57 -1.51 9.83
N ASN A 158 0.27 -1.65 10.08
CA ASN A 158 -0.30 -2.90 10.57
C ASN A 158 -1.78 -3.08 10.22
N ILE A 159 -2.15 -4.31 9.85
CA ILE A 159 -3.52 -4.76 9.66
C ILE A 159 -3.77 -5.95 10.58
N ASN A 160 -4.69 -5.79 11.53
CA ASN A 160 -5.08 -6.83 12.47
C ASN A 160 -6.57 -7.18 12.28
N THR A 161 -6.83 -8.36 11.73
CA THR A 161 -8.20 -8.80 11.43
C THR A 161 -8.43 -10.22 11.96
N GLY A 162 -9.63 -10.49 12.48
CA GLY A 162 -9.96 -11.85 12.93
C GLY A 162 -10.06 -12.85 11.78
N ASN A 163 -10.50 -12.41 10.61
CA ASN A 163 -10.90 -13.28 9.50
C ASN A 163 -9.98 -13.23 8.27
N GLY A 164 -9.00 -12.32 8.26
CA GLY A 164 -8.15 -11.98 7.12
C GLY A 164 -8.59 -10.72 6.38
N VAL A 165 -7.75 -10.29 5.45
CA VAL A 165 -7.91 -9.09 4.61
C VAL A 165 -7.78 -9.45 3.14
N ARG A 166 -8.56 -8.76 2.30
CA ARG A 166 -8.53 -8.89 0.85
C ARG A 166 -8.49 -7.52 0.20
N PHE A 167 -7.44 -7.27 -0.57
CA PHE A 167 -7.36 -6.17 -1.52
C PHE A 167 -7.95 -6.65 -2.84
N ASP A 168 -9.03 -6.00 -3.29
CA ASP A 168 -9.67 -6.34 -4.57
C ASP A 168 -8.79 -5.95 -5.77
N LYS A 169 -8.04 -4.85 -5.64
CA LYS A 169 -7.02 -4.39 -6.57
C LYS A 169 -6.03 -3.48 -5.88
N LEU A 170 -4.82 -3.40 -6.41
CA LEU A 170 -3.76 -2.54 -5.93
C LEU A 170 -2.84 -2.17 -7.10
N TRP A 171 -2.92 -0.91 -7.54
CA TRP A 171 -1.99 -0.35 -8.52
C TRP A 171 -1.17 0.73 -7.85
N VAL A 172 0.10 0.42 -7.63
CA VAL A 172 1.00 1.23 -6.81
C VAL A 172 2.33 1.40 -7.51
N LYS A 173 2.98 2.53 -7.27
CA LYS A 173 4.40 2.70 -7.55
C LYS A 173 5.23 2.09 -6.43
N ASN A 174 4.95 2.51 -5.19
CA ASN A 174 5.56 1.94 -4.00
C ASN A 174 4.52 1.56 -2.96
N ALA A 175 4.77 0.48 -2.22
CA ALA A 175 3.94 0.11 -1.07
C ALA A 175 4.73 -0.65 0.00
N ASP A 176 4.36 -0.49 1.25
CA ASP A 176 4.79 -1.34 2.36
C ASP A 176 3.56 -1.69 3.22
N LEU A 177 3.17 -2.96 3.21
CA LEU A 177 1.99 -3.47 3.90
C LEU A 177 2.35 -4.62 4.83
N HIS A 178 1.86 -4.54 6.07
CA HIS A 178 1.96 -5.62 7.04
C HIS A 178 0.59 -6.10 7.52
N VAL A 179 0.40 -7.42 7.53
CA VAL A 179 -0.80 -8.08 8.08
C VAL A 179 -0.42 -9.02 9.22
N ASP A 180 -0.82 -8.67 10.43
CA ASP A 180 -0.45 -9.40 11.65
C ASP A 180 -1.13 -10.77 11.75
N SER A 181 -2.37 -10.88 11.24
CA SER A 181 -3.26 -12.00 11.49
C SER A 181 -4.23 -12.26 10.34
N GLY A 182 -4.56 -13.54 10.15
CA GLY A 182 -5.52 -13.99 9.14
C GLY A 182 -4.91 -14.19 7.75
N ARG A 183 -5.79 -14.42 6.77
CA ARG A 183 -5.42 -14.52 5.35
C ARG A 183 -5.11 -13.13 4.80
N PHE A 184 -4.18 -13.02 3.87
CA PHE A 184 -3.86 -11.75 3.22
C PHE A 184 -3.82 -11.95 1.71
N TYR A 185 -4.83 -11.42 1.04
CA TYR A 185 -5.02 -11.59 -0.40
C TYR A 185 -4.97 -10.26 -1.16
N ILE A 186 -4.35 -10.28 -2.33
CA ILE A 186 -4.38 -9.22 -3.33
C ILE A 186 -4.78 -9.85 -4.65
N ASP A 187 -5.95 -9.52 -5.19
CA ASP A 187 -6.48 -10.19 -6.39
C ASP A 187 -5.92 -9.65 -7.69
N LYS A 188 -5.80 -8.31 -7.79
CA LYS A 188 -5.16 -7.64 -8.91
C LYS A 188 -4.05 -6.75 -8.39
N LEU A 189 -2.82 -7.06 -8.75
CA LEU A 189 -1.63 -6.37 -8.32
C LEU A 189 -0.86 -5.89 -9.54
N ALA A 190 -0.61 -4.59 -9.57
CA ALA A 190 0.29 -3.94 -10.50
C ALA A 190 1.27 -3.07 -9.72
N VAL A 191 2.56 -3.32 -9.88
CA VAL A 191 3.62 -2.59 -9.19
C VAL A 191 4.49 -1.90 -10.22
N VAL A 192 4.66 -0.59 -10.12
CA VAL A 192 5.51 0.17 -11.07
C VAL A 192 6.98 0.11 -10.66
N ASP A 193 7.29 0.27 -9.37
CA ASP A 193 8.66 0.24 -8.86
C ASP A 193 8.88 -0.94 -7.92
N VAL A 194 8.62 -0.79 -6.62
CA VAL A 194 8.77 -1.89 -5.65
C VAL A 194 7.68 -1.84 -4.58
N ALA A 195 7.11 -3.00 -4.26
CA ALA A 195 6.15 -3.14 -3.17
C ALA A 195 6.55 -4.28 -2.23
N HIS A 196 6.48 -4.01 -0.93
CA HIS A 196 6.72 -4.96 0.14
C HIS A 196 5.41 -5.37 0.80
N PHE A 197 5.21 -6.68 0.87
CA PHE A 197 4.04 -7.29 1.48
C PHE A 197 4.52 -8.29 2.52
N SER A 198 4.00 -8.18 3.74
CA SER A 198 4.40 -9.08 4.81
C SER A 198 3.23 -9.53 5.65
N ASN A 199 3.40 -10.73 6.22
CA ASN A 199 2.62 -11.19 7.34
C ASN A 199 3.57 -11.66 8.45
N ARG A 200 3.03 -12.23 9.53
CA ARG A 200 3.81 -12.78 10.64
C ARG A 200 4.92 -13.77 10.22
N ASP A 201 4.73 -14.50 9.12
CA ASP A 201 5.59 -15.63 8.74
C ASP A 201 6.56 -15.31 7.60
N MET A 202 6.23 -14.34 6.75
CA MET A 202 6.88 -14.15 5.46
C MET A 202 6.87 -12.70 5.00
N ARG A 203 8.04 -12.23 4.53
CA ARG A 203 8.18 -10.96 3.80
C ARG A 203 8.39 -11.22 2.31
N THR A 204 7.68 -10.48 1.48
CA THR A 204 7.71 -10.62 0.01
C THR A 204 7.90 -9.27 -0.65
N ALA A 205 8.83 -9.21 -1.59
CA ALA A 205 8.97 -8.06 -2.47
C ALA A 205 8.41 -8.38 -3.86
N VAL A 206 7.74 -7.42 -4.47
CA VAL A 206 7.30 -7.46 -5.87
C VAL A 206 7.91 -6.26 -6.56
N TYR A 207 8.70 -6.51 -7.61
CA TYR A 207 9.38 -5.48 -8.36
C TYR A 207 8.73 -5.30 -9.74
N GLY A 208 8.36 -4.06 -10.07
CA GLY A 208 8.01 -3.62 -11.42
C GLY A 208 9.23 -3.24 -12.26
N THR A 209 10.26 -2.74 -11.58
CA THR A 209 11.58 -2.44 -12.12
C THR A 209 12.51 -3.66 -11.99
N PRO A 210 13.72 -3.60 -12.55
CA PRO A 210 14.75 -4.59 -12.25
C PRO A 210 14.91 -4.90 -10.76
N ALA A 211 14.70 -6.17 -10.39
CA ALA A 211 14.65 -6.56 -8.99
C ALA A 211 16.01 -6.49 -8.29
N LEU A 212 15.99 -6.13 -7.01
CA LEU A 212 17.16 -6.18 -6.13
C LEU A 212 16.92 -7.22 -5.02
N ARG A 213 17.97 -7.91 -4.57
CA ARG A 213 17.87 -8.70 -3.34
C ARG A 213 17.88 -7.75 -2.14
N ASP A 214 16.79 -7.73 -1.38
CA ASP A 214 16.56 -6.79 -0.27
C ASP A 214 16.29 -7.48 1.08
N GLY A 215 16.54 -8.78 1.16
CA GLY A 215 16.29 -9.59 2.36
C GLY A 215 14.88 -10.15 2.50
N SER A 216 14.00 -9.94 1.51
CA SER A 216 12.68 -10.59 1.47
C SER A 216 12.79 -12.11 1.34
N ASP A 217 11.88 -12.86 1.99
CA ASP A 217 11.85 -14.32 1.94
C ASP A 217 11.39 -14.83 0.57
N SER A 218 10.62 -14.04 -0.17
CA SER A 218 10.39 -14.24 -1.60
C SER A 218 10.45 -12.94 -2.39
N ILE A 219 10.85 -13.05 -3.65
CA ILE A 219 10.94 -11.94 -4.58
C ILE A 219 10.24 -12.34 -5.87
N TYR A 220 9.25 -11.54 -6.27
CA TYR A 220 8.57 -11.65 -7.55
C TYR A 220 8.92 -10.47 -8.46
N TRP A 221 8.86 -10.73 -9.76
CA TRP A 221 8.87 -9.70 -10.78
C TRP A 221 7.50 -9.59 -11.43
N TYR A 222 7.08 -8.34 -11.59
CA TYR A 222 5.90 -7.93 -12.33
C TYR A 222 6.37 -7.16 -13.56
N ASP A 223 6.08 -7.66 -14.76
CA ASP A 223 6.43 -6.96 -15.99
C ASP A 223 5.50 -5.77 -16.20
N HIS A 224 5.82 -4.64 -15.54
CA HIS A 224 5.02 -3.43 -15.62
C HIS A 224 4.97 -2.88 -17.05
N ALA A 225 6.08 -2.93 -17.80
CA ALA A 225 6.11 -2.43 -19.16
C ALA A 225 5.12 -3.16 -20.08
N ALA A 226 4.93 -4.47 -19.89
CA ALA A 226 3.98 -5.27 -20.67
C ALA A 226 2.54 -5.24 -20.13
N ASN A 227 2.36 -5.12 -18.81
CA ASN A 227 1.06 -5.30 -18.14
C ASN A 227 0.56 -4.04 -17.43
N ASP A 228 1.09 -2.86 -17.75
CA ASP A 228 0.63 -1.58 -17.19
C ASP A 228 -0.91 -1.45 -17.31
N PRO A 229 -1.65 -1.33 -16.18
CA PRO A 229 -3.08 -1.07 -16.20
C PRO A 229 -3.49 0.10 -17.10
N LYS A 230 -2.60 1.09 -17.31
CA LYS A 230 -2.85 2.24 -18.19
C LYS A 230 -3.17 1.85 -19.64
N HIS A 231 -2.68 0.69 -20.09
CA HIS A 231 -2.96 0.17 -21.44
C HIS A 231 -4.29 -0.60 -21.54
N ASP A 232 -4.91 -0.97 -20.42
CA ASP A 232 -6.23 -1.63 -20.33
C ASP A 232 -7.01 -1.18 -19.09
N LEU A 233 -7.34 0.11 -19.03
CA LEU A 233 -8.09 0.68 -17.90
C LEU A 233 -9.48 0.07 -17.75
N LEU A 234 -10.13 -0.29 -18.87
CA LEU A 234 -11.44 -0.94 -18.84
C LEU A 234 -11.37 -2.31 -18.16
N GLY A 235 -10.35 -3.11 -18.47
CA GLY A 235 -10.10 -4.38 -17.80
C GLY A 235 -9.69 -4.19 -16.33
N TRP A 236 -8.85 -3.21 -16.05
CA TRP A 236 -8.37 -2.93 -14.69
C TRP A 236 -9.53 -2.61 -13.75
N HIS A 237 -10.42 -1.71 -14.18
CA HIS A 237 -11.57 -1.24 -13.41
C HIS A 237 -12.77 -2.21 -13.44
N ASN A 238 -12.69 -3.32 -14.18
CA ASN A 238 -13.74 -4.34 -14.20
C ASN A 238 -13.49 -5.41 -13.14
N ASP A 239 -14.24 -5.37 -12.04
CA ASP A 239 -14.07 -6.30 -10.91
C ASP A 239 -14.29 -7.78 -11.27
N ASN A 240 -14.98 -8.08 -12.38
CA ASN A 240 -15.22 -9.45 -12.86
C ASN A 240 -14.12 -9.99 -13.79
N TYR A 241 -13.09 -9.18 -14.10
CA TYR A 241 -12.03 -9.55 -15.03
C TYR A 241 -10.67 -9.45 -14.36
N LEU A 242 -10.02 -10.59 -14.11
CA LEU A 242 -8.70 -10.65 -13.46
C LEU A 242 -7.53 -10.21 -14.36
N GLY A 243 -7.74 -10.17 -15.68
CA GLY A 243 -6.72 -9.76 -16.64
C GLY A 243 -5.40 -10.52 -16.56
N ASN A 244 -4.32 -9.86 -16.97
CA ASN A 244 -2.94 -10.37 -16.89
C ASN A 244 -2.21 -9.87 -15.64
N TRP A 245 -2.92 -9.21 -14.72
CA TRP A 245 -2.35 -8.67 -13.49
C TRP A 245 -1.98 -9.79 -12.52
N MET A 246 -1.01 -9.49 -11.66
CA MET A 246 -0.56 -10.46 -10.68
C MET A 246 -1.62 -10.61 -9.59
N HIS A 247 -1.80 -11.81 -9.05
CA HIS A 247 -2.41 -12.01 -7.75
C HIS A 247 -1.34 -12.46 -6.77
N LEU A 248 -1.50 -12.11 -5.49
CA LEU A 248 -0.60 -12.53 -4.43
C LEU A 248 -1.43 -12.91 -3.21
N TYR A 249 -1.38 -14.19 -2.86
CA TYR A 249 -2.15 -14.74 -1.76
C TYR A 249 -1.22 -15.34 -0.71
N PHE A 250 -1.20 -14.74 0.47
CA PHE A 250 -0.62 -15.32 1.68
C PHE A 250 -1.68 -16.23 2.30
N THR A 251 -1.43 -17.53 2.26
CA THR A 251 -2.39 -18.52 2.76
C THR A 251 -2.34 -18.62 4.28
N ASP A 252 -3.32 -19.32 4.86
CA ASP A 252 -3.33 -19.70 6.28
C ASP A 252 -2.31 -20.81 6.62
N LYS A 253 -1.64 -21.37 5.60
CA LYS A 253 -0.56 -22.34 5.78
C LYS A 253 0.76 -21.63 5.98
N TYR A 254 1.53 -22.17 6.92
CA TYR A 254 2.85 -21.67 7.27
C TYR A 254 3.74 -21.42 6.04
N ARG A 255 4.23 -20.18 5.91
CA ARG A 255 5.20 -19.77 4.87
C ARG A 255 4.81 -20.14 3.43
N THR A 256 3.51 -20.12 3.13
CA THR A 256 2.98 -20.58 1.85
C THR A 256 2.23 -19.48 1.10
N GLN A 257 2.60 -19.28 -0.17
CA GLN A 257 1.99 -18.32 -1.07
C GLN A 257 1.46 -18.96 -2.36
N ILE A 258 0.46 -18.30 -2.94
CA ILE A 258 -0.07 -18.60 -4.27
C ILE A 258 0.00 -17.32 -5.09
N SER A 259 0.62 -17.39 -6.27
CA SER A 259 0.80 -16.24 -7.16
C SER A 259 0.98 -16.67 -8.62
N ASN A 260 0.50 -15.88 -9.57
CA ASN A 260 0.80 -16.00 -11.00
C ASN A 260 1.97 -15.10 -11.47
N GLY A 261 2.58 -14.31 -10.57
CA GLY A 261 3.75 -13.47 -10.87
C GLY A 261 5.03 -14.28 -11.09
N VAL A 262 6.05 -13.69 -11.71
CA VAL A 262 7.33 -14.38 -11.98
C VAL A 262 8.16 -14.46 -10.72
N LEU A 263 8.32 -15.66 -10.16
CA LEU A 263 9.10 -15.90 -8.94
C LEU A 263 10.60 -15.91 -9.25
N LEU A 264 11.32 -14.91 -8.75
CA LEU A 264 12.75 -14.76 -8.96
C LEU A 264 13.57 -15.48 -7.88
N SER A 265 13.15 -15.36 -6.62
CA SER A 265 13.86 -15.93 -5.48
C SER A 265 12.89 -16.38 -4.41
N LEU A 266 13.23 -17.49 -3.75
CA LEU A 266 12.50 -18.05 -2.63
C LEU A 266 13.52 -18.60 -1.63
N LYS A 267 13.38 -18.22 -0.37
CA LYS A 267 14.24 -18.71 0.72
C LYS A 267 13.94 -20.18 1.04
N ASP A 268 14.97 -20.89 1.48
CA ASP A 268 14.86 -22.29 1.91
C ASP A 268 13.73 -22.46 2.94
N HIS A 269 12.92 -23.50 2.75
CA HIS A 269 11.75 -23.85 3.59
C HIS A 269 10.54 -22.90 3.50
N TYR A 270 10.46 -22.06 2.48
CA TYR A 270 9.25 -21.33 2.07
C TYR A 270 8.63 -21.98 0.83
N TYR A 271 7.34 -21.76 0.59
CA TYR A 271 6.60 -22.40 -0.49
C TYR A 271 5.83 -21.38 -1.33
N ALA A 272 5.99 -21.46 -2.66
CA ALA A 272 5.20 -20.70 -3.63
C ALA A 272 4.58 -21.66 -4.65
N HIS A 273 3.27 -21.56 -4.88
CA HIS A 273 2.54 -22.43 -5.79
C HIS A 273 2.07 -21.67 -7.04
N ASN A 274 1.93 -22.41 -8.16
CA ASN A 274 1.65 -21.97 -9.54
C ASN A 274 2.89 -21.64 -10.41
N GLN A 275 4.09 -21.64 -9.83
CA GLN A 275 5.37 -21.79 -10.54
C GLN A 275 6.20 -22.86 -9.82
N ARG A 276 6.52 -23.97 -10.49
CA ARG A 276 7.21 -25.11 -9.86
C ARG A 276 8.72 -24.89 -9.68
N PHE A 277 9.27 -23.82 -10.25
CA PHE A 277 10.69 -23.49 -10.21
C PHE A 277 10.85 -21.98 -10.11
N THR A 278 11.74 -21.50 -9.23
CA THR A 278 12.21 -20.11 -9.28
C THR A 278 12.97 -19.88 -10.59
N GLY A 279 13.11 -18.63 -11.05
CA GLY A 279 14.01 -18.32 -12.17
C GLY A 279 15.44 -18.83 -11.94
N GLU A 280 15.92 -18.78 -10.70
CA GLU A 280 17.22 -19.33 -10.30
C GLU A 280 17.29 -20.86 -10.44
N ASP A 281 16.30 -21.59 -9.93
CA ASP A 281 16.24 -23.06 -10.03
C ASP A 281 16.05 -23.53 -11.46
N HIS A 282 15.26 -22.78 -12.25
CA HIS A 282 15.09 -23.05 -13.67
C HIS A 282 16.42 -22.92 -14.41
N LEU A 283 17.22 -21.90 -14.11
CA LEU A 283 18.55 -21.72 -14.70
C LEU A 283 19.55 -22.79 -14.22
N ARG A 284 19.51 -23.19 -12.95
CA ARG A 284 20.32 -24.30 -12.42
C ARG A 284 19.96 -25.63 -13.08
N PHE A 285 18.66 -25.89 -13.29
CA PHE A 285 18.16 -27.04 -14.03
C PHE A 285 18.62 -27.01 -15.49
N LEU A 286 18.45 -25.90 -16.19
CA LEU A 286 18.89 -25.74 -17.59
C LEU A 286 20.41 -25.91 -17.75
N LYS A 287 21.22 -25.41 -16.82
CA LYS A 287 22.68 -25.58 -16.81
C LYS A 287 23.09 -27.05 -16.61
N LYS A 288 22.28 -27.82 -15.88
CA LYS A 288 22.53 -29.24 -15.62
C LYS A 288 22.09 -30.14 -16.78
N GLU A 289 21.02 -29.78 -17.48
CA GLU A 289 20.34 -30.65 -18.45
C GLU A 289 20.52 -30.25 -19.93
N MET A 290 21.07 -29.06 -20.25
CA MET A 290 21.38 -28.69 -21.64
C MET A 290 22.80 -29.11 -22.06
N PRO A 291 22.97 -29.70 -23.26
CA PRO A 291 24.28 -29.89 -23.88
C PRO A 291 25.07 -28.57 -23.94
N LEU A 292 26.36 -28.62 -23.57
CA LEU A 292 27.26 -27.47 -23.44
C LEU A 292 27.25 -26.50 -24.64
N ASP A 293 27.06 -27.02 -25.85
CA ASP A 293 27.07 -26.29 -27.12
C ASP A 293 25.81 -25.46 -27.40
N VAL A 294 24.65 -25.87 -26.87
CA VAL A 294 23.38 -25.13 -26.96
C VAL A 294 23.31 -24.05 -25.89
N HIS A 295 23.84 -24.34 -24.69
CA HIS A 295 23.96 -23.36 -23.61
C HIS A 295 24.87 -22.20 -24.03
N GLU A 296 26.06 -22.44 -24.58
CA GLU A 296 27.00 -21.36 -24.98
C GLU A 296 26.46 -20.46 -26.12
N LYS A 297 25.64 -21.01 -27.04
CA LYS A 297 25.04 -20.25 -28.14
C LYS A 297 23.95 -19.28 -27.68
N ASN A 298 23.10 -19.71 -26.74
CA ASN A 298 22.04 -18.87 -26.18
C ASN A 298 22.52 -18.04 -24.98
N ASN A 299 23.63 -18.43 -24.35
CA ASN A 299 24.26 -17.74 -23.24
C ASN A 299 25.66 -17.23 -23.62
N ASN A 300 25.70 -16.13 -24.38
CA ASN A 300 26.94 -15.44 -24.70
C ASN A 300 27.67 -15.00 -23.41
N PRO A 301 28.91 -15.46 -23.14
CA PRO A 301 29.66 -15.14 -21.93
C PRO A 301 30.07 -13.65 -21.83
N ARG A 302 29.89 -12.86 -22.89
CA ARG A 302 30.04 -11.40 -22.85
C ARG A 302 28.83 -10.65 -22.28
N ILE A 303 27.71 -11.34 -22.06
CA ILE A 303 26.49 -10.78 -21.43
C ILE A 303 26.31 -11.48 -20.09
N SER A 304 26.59 -10.75 -19.00
CA SER A 304 26.54 -11.30 -17.64
C SER A 304 25.10 -11.64 -17.23
N LEU A 305 24.94 -12.58 -16.29
CA LEU A 305 23.66 -13.00 -15.73
C LEU A 305 22.84 -11.80 -15.21
N TYR A 306 23.53 -10.84 -14.59
CA TYR A 306 23.02 -9.57 -14.09
C TYR A 306 22.39 -8.69 -15.19
N GLN A 307 22.94 -8.69 -16.40
CA GLN A 307 22.42 -7.90 -17.53
C GLN A 307 21.15 -8.49 -18.16
N ARG A 308 20.82 -9.75 -17.88
CA ARG A 308 19.67 -10.45 -18.49
C ARG A 308 18.39 -10.39 -17.67
N PHE A 309 18.54 -10.33 -16.35
CA PHE A 309 17.45 -10.17 -15.40
C PHE A 309 17.49 -8.82 -14.68
N ALA A 310 18.44 -7.96 -15.07
CA ALA A 310 18.71 -6.64 -14.50
C ALA A 310 18.87 -6.63 -12.96
N LEU A 311 19.26 -7.78 -12.39
CA LEU A 311 19.61 -7.91 -10.98
C LEU A 311 20.93 -7.18 -10.78
N TYR A 312 21.01 -6.21 -9.87
CA TYR A 312 22.28 -5.58 -9.46
C TYR A 312 22.57 -5.92 -7.99
N GLU A 313 23.81 -6.30 -7.70
CA GLU A 313 24.33 -6.36 -6.33
C GLU A 313 25.01 -5.03 -6.02
N LEU A 314 24.61 -4.34 -4.95
CA LEU A 314 25.44 -3.30 -4.38
C LEU A 314 26.47 -3.96 -3.44
N PRO A 315 27.73 -3.52 -3.45
CA PRO A 315 28.70 -3.94 -2.45
C PRO A 315 28.17 -3.57 -1.05
N GLU A 316 28.31 -4.48 -0.09
CA GLU A 316 28.14 -4.15 1.32
C GLU A 316 29.06 -2.96 1.64
N ALA A 317 28.50 -1.89 2.23
CA ALA A 317 29.31 -0.78 2.69
C ALA A 317 30.21 -1.27 3.82
N GLU A 318 31.48 -1.56 3.51
CA GLU A 318 32.51 -1.76 4.53
C GLU A 318 32.61 -0.48 5.36
N GLN A 319 32.28 -0.58 6.66
CA GLN A 319 32.69 0.40 7.65
C GLN A 319 34.23 0.42 7.67
N GLN A 320 34.84 1.32 6.90
CA GLN A 320 36.26 1.61 7.04
C GLN A 320 36.47 2.51 8.26
N GLU A 321 36.97 1.90 9.33
CA GLU A 321 37.75 2.58 10.36
C GLU A 321 38.82 3.45 9.72
N GLY A 322 38.98 4.66 10.28
CA GLY A 322 39.72 5.77 9.70
C GLY A 322 41.17 5.47 9.31
N ALA A 323 41.54 5.98 8.15
CA ALA A 323 42.90 6.36 7.83
C ALA A 323 42.87 7.82 7.32
N GLU A 324 43.59 8.69 8.02
CA GLU A 324 43.68 10.12 7.75
C GLU A 324 44.10 10.41 6.31
N ALA A 325 43.31 11.22 5.62
CA ALA A 325 43.69 11.82 4.34
C ALA A 325 44.76 12.90 4.59
N SER A 326 46.01 12.60 4.26
CA SER A 326 47.02 13.64 4.00
C SER A 326 46.81 14.18 2.59
N ILE A 327 46.24 15.37 2.50
CA ILE A 327 46.17 16.19 1.28
C ILE A 327 47.35 17.15 1.31
N VAL A 328 48.26 17.10 0.33
CA VAL A 328 48.89 18.32 -0.22
C VAL A 328 49.28 18.11 -1.69
N VAL A 329 48.45 18.71 -2.56
CA VAL A 329 48.74 19.61 -3.70
C VAL A 329 50.02 19.42 -4.53
N ALA A 330 49.80 19.29 -5.84
CA ALA A 330 50.80 19.32 -6.91
C ALA A 330 51.55 20.65 -7.01
N GLU A 331 52.83 20.59 -7.38
CA GLU A 331 53.54 21.70 -8.02
C GLU A 331 54.14 21.22 -9.35
N ASP A 332 53.96 22.07 -10.36
CA ASP A 332 54.41 21.98 -11.75
C ASP A 332 55.92 21.76 -11.90
N VAL A 333 56.33 21.00 -12.93
CA VAL A 333 57.25 21.44 -14.02
C VAL A 333 56.96 20.64 -15.28
#